data_AF-A0A3S9EI89-F1
#
_entry.id   AF-A0A3S9EI89-F1
#
_cell.length_a   1.000
_cell.length_b   1.000
_cell.length_c   1.000
_cell.angle_alpha   90.00
_cell.angle_beta   90.00
_cell.angle_gamma   90.00
#
_symmetry.space_group_name_H-M   'P 1'
#
loop_
_entity.id
_entity.type
_entity.pdbx_description
1 polymer ?
#
loop_
_entity_poly.entity_id
_entity_poly.type
_entity_poly.pdbx_seq_one_letter_code
_entity_poly.pdbx_strand_id
1 'polypeptide(L)'
;MVDLLVTYMEMTEPPSGEGIAARLAGATVGRETLDIGGYVSLYRAVGEPLQWDQRLRMEPRELERLLASPATHVHVLRVDGEAAGLCEFNGVGQSVVELTHFGLVPAFQGRRLGPFLLDRSLRAVWSYRPERLWLHTDTYDHPNAQPVYRRAGFKAYAEQMETLPD
;
A
#
# COMPACT_ATOMS: atom_id res chain seq x y z
N MET A 1 -3.54 11.37 23.59
CA MET A 1 -4.56 10.81 22.70
C MET A 1 -4.70 11.79 21.56
N VAL A 2 -4.66 11.31 20.32
CA VAL A 2 -4.81 12.13 19.12
C VAL A 2 -6.11 11.76 18.44
N ASP A 3 -6.92 12.78 18.12
CA ASP A 3 -8.11 12.61 17.29
C ASP A 3 -7.73 12.77 15.82
N LEU A 4 -8.03 11.76 15.01
CA LEU A 4 -7.74 11.71 13.58
C LEU A 4 -9.04 11.64 12.78
N LEU A 5 -9.12 12.44 11.72
CA LEU A 5 -10.15 12.25 10.72
C LEU A 5 -9.72 11.13 9.78
N VAL A 6 -10.33 9.97 9.91
CA VAL A 6 -10.10 8.80 9.07
C VAL A 6 -11.10 8.80 7.93
N THR A 7 -10.60 8.80 6.70
CA THR A 7 -11.38 8.63 5.48
C THR A 7 -11.25 7.21 4.97
N TYR A 8 -12.38 6.51 4.90
CA TYR A 8 -12.46 5.17 4.35
C TYR A 8 -12.81 5.23 2.86
N MET A 9 -12.04 4.52 2.05
CA MET A 9 -12.19 4.48 0.60
C MET A 9 -12.32 3.06 0.08
N GLU A 10 -13.10 2.87 -0.98
CA GLU A 10 -13.33 1.58 -1.61
C GLU A 10 -13.25 1.64 -3.15
N MET A 11 -12.99 0.48 -3.73
CA MET A 11 -12.96 0.22 -5.16
C MET A 11 -13.66 -1.12 -5.40
N THR A 12 -14.76 -1.11 -6.16
CA THR A 12 -15.58 -2.30 -6.47
C THR A 12 -15.47 -2.74 -7.93
N GLU A 13 -14.63 -2.05 -8.71
CA GLU A 13 -14.32 -2.39 -10.10
C GLU A 13 -12.80 -2.30 -10.30
N PRO A 14 -12.21 -3.14 -11.16
CA PRO A 14 -10.79 -3.06 -11.45
C PRO A 14 -10.40 -1.72 -12.11
N PRO A 15 -9.12 -1.29 -12.01
CA PRO A 15 -8.64 -0.10 -12.71
C PRO A 15 -8.98 -0.15 -14.21
N SER A 16 -9.65 0.90 -14.69
CA SER A 16 -10.05 1.02 -16.10
C SER A 16 -8.91 1.54 -16.98
N GLY A 17 -9.00 1.26 -18.29
CA GLY A 17 -8.01 1.69 -19.27
C GLY A 17 -6.68 0.91 -19.24
N GLU A 18 -5.73 1.38 -20.04
CA GLU A 18 -4.39 0.80 -20.13
C GLU A 18 -3.59 0.99 -18.84
N GLY A 19 -2.74 0.02 -18.52
CA GLY A 19 -1.85 0.09 -17.37
C GLY A 19 -0.88 1.25 -17.48
N ILE A 20 -0.52 1.83 -16.34
CA ILE A 20 0.45 2.92 -16.29
C ILE A 20 1.83 2.36 -16.66
N ALA A 21 2.47 2.94 -17.67
CA ALA A 21 3.83 2.58 -18.05
C ALA A 21 4.84 3.16 -17.05
N ALA A 22 5.91 2.39 -16.80
CA ALA A 22 7.08 2.89 -16.09
C ALA A 22 7.68 4.08 -16.86
N ARG A 23 7.86 5.22 -16.19
CA ARG A 23 8.51 6.40 -16.79
C ARG A 23 10.03 6.42 -16.59
N LEU A 24 10.51 5.65 -15.62
CA LEU A 24 11.93 5.54 -15.29
C LEU A 24 12.42 4.19 -15.80
N ALA A 25 13.55 4.19 -16.53
CA ALA A 25 14.21 2.95 -16.93
C ALA A 25 14.58 2.13 -15.68
N GLY A 26 14.52 0.80 -15.78
CA GLY A 26 14.81 -0.09 -14.66
C GLY A 26 13.71 -0.15 -13.58
N ALA A 27 12.64 0.64 -13.69
CA ALA A 27 11.53 0.57 -12.75
C ALA A 27 10.63 -0.65 -13.01
N THR A 28 10.48 -1.51 -12.01
CA THR A 28 9.68 -2.74 -12.07
C THR A 28 8.82 -2.87 -10.82
N VAL A 29 7.63 -3.47 -10.97
CA VAL A 29 6.72 -3.74 -9.85
C VAL A 29 6.30 -5.20 -9.92
N GLY A 30 6.45 -5.91 -8.81
CA GLY A 30 6.08 -7.32 -8.70
C GLY A 30 5.73 -7.71 -7.27
N ARG A 31 5.00 -8.82 -7.12
CA ARG A 31 4.82 -9.46 -5.82
C ARG A 31 6.17 -10.06 -5.39
N GLU A 32 6.58 -9.79 -4.17
CA GLU A 32 7.80 -10.35 -3.59
C GLU A 32 7.49 -11.03 -2.26
N THR A 33 8.26 -12.08 -1.96
CA THR A 33 8.34 -12.68 -0.62
C THR A 33 9.63 -12.19 0.00
N LEU A 34 9.53 -11.13 0.81
CA LEU A 34 10.66 -10.59 1.54
C LEU A 34 10.86 -11.40 2.83
N ASP A 35 12.11 -11.60 3.23
CA ASP A 35 12.38 -12.00 4.61
C ASP A 35 12.00 -10.86 5.59
N ILE A 36 11.90 -11.19 6.88
CA ILE A 36 11.48 -10.24 7.92
C ILE A 36 12.39 -9.00 7.92
N GLY A 37 13.71 -9.18 7.75
CA GLY A 37 14.67 -8.09 7.78
C GLY A 37 14.44 -7.12 6.62
N GLY A 38 14.38 -7.64 5.39
CA GLY A 38 14.14 -6.89 4.18
C GLY A 38 12.78 -6.17 4.18
N TYR A 39 11.74 -6.85 4.67
CA TYR A 39 10.42 -6.23 4.85
C TYR A 39 10.47 -5.07 5.85
N VAL A 40 11.01 -5.29 7.05
CA VAL A 40 11.06 -4.26 8.10
C VAL A 40 11.92 -3.08 7.66
N SER A 41 13.04 -3.32 6.98
CA SER A 41 13.89 -2.25 6.42
C SER A 41 13.13 -1.40 5.40
N LEU A 42 12.43 -2.02 4.45
CA LEU A 42 11.65 -1.29 3.45
C LEU A 42 10.44 -0.56 4.07
N TYR A 43 9.73 -1.22 4.98
CA TYR A 43 8.61 -0.64 5.72
C TYR A 43 9.03 0.62 6.48
N ARG A 44 10.17 0.59 7.20
CA ARG A 44 10.72 1.76 7.89
C ARG A 44 11.11 2.86 6.90
N ALA A 45 11.83 2.50 5.83
CA ALA A 45 12.30 3.48 4.86
C ALA A 45 11.15 4.23 4.15
N VAL A 46 10.00 3.56 3.95
CA VAL A 46 8.79 4.19 3.40
C VAL A 46 8.01 4.95 4.46
N GLY A 47 7.82 4.33 5.63
CA GLY A 47 6.82 4.73 6.60
C GLY A 47 7.30 5.65 7.73
N GLU A 48 8.61 5.81 7.95
CA GLU A 48 9.16 6.68 9.00
C GLU A 48 8.67 8.15 8.87
N PRO A 49 8.65 8.78 7.68
CA PRO A 49 8.08 10.13 7.52
C PRO A 49 6.56 10.20 7.74
N LEU A 50 5.88 9.05 7.72
CA LEU A 50 4.43 8.88 7.86
C LEU A 50 4.06 8.26 9.21
N GLN A 51 5.03 8.13 10.13
CA GLN A 51 4.87 7.54 11.46
C GLN A 51 4.28 6.12 11.45
N TRP A 52 4.53 5.33 10.40
CA TRP A 52 4.07 3.95 10.34
C TRP A 52 4.72 3.10 11.43
N ASP A 53 3.89 2.48 12.25
CA ASP A 53 4.37 1.68 13.38
C ASP A 53 3.62 0.36 13.55
N GLN A 54 2.48 0.17 12.88
CA GLN A 54 1.62 -1.01 13.03
C GLN A 54 2.42 -2.32 12.92
N ARG A 55 3.26 -2.46 11.89
CA ARG A 55 4.08 -3.67 11.67
C ARG A 55 5.31 -3.73 12.57
N LEU A 56 5.74 -2.60 13.13
CA LEU A 56 6.87 -2.51 14.06
C LEU A 56 6.48 -2.85 15.50
N ARG A 57 5.20 -2.66 15.85
CA ARG A 57 4.62 -3.02 17.15
C ARG A 57 4.17 -4.49 17.22
N MET A 58 4.12 -5.20 16.09
CA MET A 58 3.77 -6.62 16.03
C MET A 58 4.89 -7.49 16.62
N GLU A 59 4.51 -8.57 17.30
CA GLU A 59 5.48 -9.58 17.73
C GLU A 59 6.17 -10.20 16.50
N PRO A 60 7.48 -10.48 16.52
CA PRO A 60 8.21 -10.97 15.35
C PRO A 60 7.59 -12.23 14.71
N ARG A 61 7.07 -13.14 15.55
CA ARG A 61 6.40 -14.37 15.09
C ARG A 61 5.05 -14.10 14.43
N GLU A 62 4.37 -13.03 14.82
CA GLU A 62 3.11 -12.62 14.19
C GLU A 62 3.37 -12.01 12.84
N LEU A 63 4.38 -11.14 12.74
CA LEU A 63 4.82 -10.57 11.47
C LEU A 63 5.28 -11.67 10.50
N GLU A 64 6.02 -12.66 10.98
CA GLU A 64 6.41 -13.82 10.17
C GLU A 64 5.21 -14.58 9.61
N ARG A 65 4.20 -14.85 10.46
CA ARG A 65 2.96 -15.51 10.03
C ARG A 65 2.17 -14.67 9.03
N LEU A 66 2.12 -13.36 9.24
CA LEU A 66 1.48 -12.42 8.31
C LEU A 66 2.16 -12.49 6.94
N LEU A 67 3.49 -12.32 6.89
CA LEU A 67 4.26 -12.30 5.64
C LEU A 67 4.27 -13.66 4.92
N ALA A 68 4.17 -14.77 5.67
CA ALA A 68 4.04 -16.11 5.10
C ALA A 68 2.62 -16.43 4.60
N SER A 69 1.62 -15.62 4.93
CA SER A 69 0.24 -15.87 4.53
C SER A 69 0.07 -15.77 3.00
N PRO A 70 -0.58 -16.75 2.34
CA PRO A 70 -0.87 -16.63 0.91
C PRO A 70 -1.83 -15.47 0.60
N ALA A 71 -2.61 -15.01 1.60
CA ALA A 71 -3.53 -13.89 1.49
C ALA A 71 -2.88 -12.52 1.76
N THR A 72 -1.61 -12.49 2.16
CA THR A 72 -0.83 -11.26 2.29
C THR A 72 0.08 -11.10 1.07
N HIS A 73 -0.10 -10.00 0.35
CA HIS A 73 0.68 -9.69 -0.83
C HIS A 73 1.47 -8.40 -0.60
N VAL A 74 2.80 -8.51 -0.67
CA VAL A 74 3.69 -7.35 -0.72
C VAL A 74 4.14 -7.16 -2.15
N HIS A 75 3.73 -6.05 -2.75
CA HIS A 75 4.18 -5.62 -4.06
C HIS A 75 5.28 -4.57 -3.89
N VAL A 76 6.46 -4.85 -4.42
CA VAL A 76 7.63 -3.97 -4.30
C VAL A 76 7.87 -3.26 -5.62
N LEU A 77 8.07 -1.95 -5.55
CA LEU A 77 8.67 -1.19 -6.65
C LEU A 77 10.18 -1.29 -6.51
N ARG A 78 10.87 -1.75 -7.55
CA ARG A 78 12.32 -1.66 -7.67
C ARG A 78 12.73 -0.71 -8.78
N VAL A 79 13.82 0.03 -8.57
CA VAL A 79 14.49 0.86 -9.58
C VAL A 79 15.94 0.42 -9.62
N ASP A 80 16.39 -0.12 -10.77
CA ASP A 80 17.74 -0.65 -10.93
C ASP A 80 18.13 -1.69 -9.84
N GLY A 81 17.13 -2.46 -9.37
CA GLY A 81 17.29 -3.47 -8.32
C GLY A 81 17.08 -2.95 -6.90
N GLU A 82 17.14 -1.64 -6.66
CA GLU A 82 16.92 -1.02 -5.34
C GLU A 82 15.42 -0.93 -5.01
N ALA A 83 15.02 -1.29 -3.79
CA ALA A 83 13.64 -1.20 -3.34
C ALA A 83 13.24 0.27 -3.09
N ALA A 84 12.32 0.77 -3.91
CA ALA A 84 11.91 2.17 -3.96
C ALA A 84 10.54 2.44 -3.32
N GLY A 85 9.76 1.41 -3.00
CA GLY A 85 8.46 1.53 -2.37
C GLY A 85 7.70 0.22 -2.30
N LEU A 86 6.55 0.23 -1.61
CA LEU A 86 5.72 -0.97 -1.43
C LEU A 86 4.22 -0.65 -1.49
N CYS A 87 3.44 -1.65 -1.91
CA CYS A 87 2.03 -1.82 -1.56
C CYS A 87 1.88 -3.12 -0.77
N GLU A 88 1.21 -3.09 0.37
CA GLU A 88 0.82 -4.28 1.14
C GLU A 88 -0.68 -4.47 1.07
N PHE A 89 -1.10 -5.70 0.80
CA PHE A 89 -2.51 -6.10 0.83
C PHE A 89 -2.74 -7.26 1.76
N ASN A 90 -3.89 -7.26 2.43
CA ASN A 90 -4.38 -8.36 3.25
C ASN A 90 -5.72 -8.87 2.72
N GLY A 91 -5.92 -10.20 2.78
CA GLY A 91 -7.16 -10.85 2.33
C GLY A 91 -7.18 -11.24 0.85
N VAL A 92 -6.04 -11.24 0.16
CA VAL A 92 -6.00 -11.62 -1.26
C VAL A 92 -6.49 -13.06 -1.46
N GLY A 93 -7.39 -13.24 -2.43
CA GLY A 93 -8.11 -14.50 -2.66
C GLY A 93 -9.46 -14.59 -1.93
N GLN A 94 -9.81 -13.59 -1.12
CA GLN A 94 -11.14 -13.43 -0.52
C GLN A 94 -11.98 -12.42 -1.32
N SER A 95 -13.26 -12.27 -0.97
CA SER A 95 -14.16 -11.28 -1.60
C SER A 95 -13.79 -9.84 -1.26
N VAL A 96 -13.17 -9.59 -0.10
CA VAL A 96 -12.75 -8.26 0.35
C VAL A 96 -11.25 -8.26 0.62
N VAL A 97 -10.56 -7.29 0.03
CA VAL A 97 -9.11 -7.10 0.19
C VAL A 97 -8.84 -5.70 0.73
N GLU A 98 -7.95 -5.59 1.71
CA GLU A 98 -7.49 -4.33 2.25
C GLU A 98 -6.13 -3.95 1.63
N LEU A 99 -5.97 -2.70 1.19
CA LEU A 99 -4.66 -2.08 0.96
C LEU A 99 -4.22 -1.41 2.26
N THR A 100 -3.34 -2.09 3.00
CA THR A 100 -2.92 -1.67 4.35
C THR A 100 -1.82 -0.63 4.35
N HIS A 101 -0.87 -0.75 3.42
CA HIS A 101 0.27 0.15 3.34
C HIS A 101 0.59 0.48 1.89
N PHE A 102 0.81 1.75 1.59
CA PHE A 102 1.27 2.21 0.28
C PHE A 102 2.18 3.41 0.42
N GLY A 103 3.37 3.32 -0.16
CA GLY A 103 4.26 4.46 -0.18
C GLY A 103 5.55 4.23 -0.94
N LEU A 104 6.33 5.30 -1.05
CA LEU A 104 7.65 5.31 -1.67
C LEU A 104 8.68 5.77 -0.64
N VAL A 105 9.87 5.20 -0.73
CA VAL A 105 11.05 5.71 -0.04
C VAL A 105 11.28 7.16 -0.50
N PRO A 106 11.56 8.12 0.40
CA PRO A 106 11.65 9.55 0.08
C PRO A 106 12.52 9.89 -1.14
N ALA A 107 13.66 9.21 -1.32
CA ALA A 107 14.58 9.43 -2.44
C ALA A 107 13.96 9.20 -3.84
N PHE A 108 12.87 8.44 -3.92
CA PHE A 108 12.17 8.06 -5.16
C PHE A 108 10.87 8.87 -5.38
N GLN A 109 10.50 9.74 -4.44
CA GLN A 109 9.33 10.61 -4.58
C GLN A 109 9.54 11.69 -5.64
N GLY A 110 8.44 12.29 -6.13
CA GLY A 110 8.47 13.31 -7.19
C GLY A 110 8.72 12.77 -8.62
N ARG A 111 9.02 11.47 -8.77
CA ARG A 111 9.37 10.84 -10.07
C ARG A 111 8.18 10.17 -10.78
N ARG A 112 6.95 10.43 -10.33
CA ARG A 112 5.70 9.77 -10.79
C ARG A 112 5.70 8.24 -10.67
N LEU A 113 6.47 7.70 -9.73
CA LEU A 113 6.57 6.25 -9.48
C LEU A 113 5.39 5.71 -8.65
N GLY A 114 4.76 6.54 -7.82
CA GLY A 114 3.66 6.13 -6.93
C GLY A 114 2.45 5.61 -7.71
N PRO A 115 1.92 6.37 -8.69
CA PRO A 115 0.82 5.88 -9.53
C PRO A 115 1.17 4.59 -10.29
N PHE A 116 2.41 4.44 -10.73
CA PHE A 116 2.88 3.22 -11.40
C PHE A 116 2.86 2.01 -10.45
N LEU A 117 3.42 2.16 -9.24
CA LEU A 117 3.38 1.13 -8.19
C LEU A 117 1.94 0.74 -7.85
N LEU A 118 1.07 1.73 -7.60
CA LEU A 118 -0.31 1.48 -7.23
C LEU A 118 -1.09 0.78 -8.34
N ASP A 119 -1.05 1.29 -9.59
CA ASP A 119 -1.78 0.69 -10.72
C ASP A 119 -1.38 -0.78 -10.96
N ARG A 120 -0.08 -1.07 -10.97
CA ARG A 120 0.43 -2.44 -11.18
C ARG A 120 0.03 -3.38 -10.06
N SER A 121 0.05 -2.88 -8.83
CA SER A 121 -0.31 -3.67 -7.64
C SER A 121 -1.81 -3.96 -7.59
N LEU A 122 -2.66 -2.95 -7.84
CA LEU A 122 -4.11 -3.11 -7.92
C LEU A 122 -4.51 -4.10 -9.01
N ARG A 123 -3.96 -3.98 -10.21
CA ARG A 123 -4.25 -4.93 -11.31
C ARG A 123 -3.85 -6.36 -10.96
N ALA A 124 -2.73 -6.54 -10.27
CA ALA A 124 -2.30 -7.86 -9.82
C ALA A 124 -3.26 -8.43 -8.77
N VAL A 125 -3.72 -7.64 -7.80
CA VAL A 125 -4.70 -8.08 -6.80
C VAL A 125 -6.07 -8.36 -7.42
N TRP A 126 -6.55 -7.50 -8.33
CA TRP A 126 -7.80 -7.70 -9.06
C TRP A 126 -7.81 -8.97 -9.93
N SER A 127 -6.65 -9.51 -10.31
CA SER A 127 -6.58 -10.80 -11.01
C SER A 127 -7.12 -11.98 -10.18
N TYR A 128 -7.17 -11.82 -8.84
CA TYR A 128 -7.78 -12.78 -7.91
C TYR A 128 -9.30 -12.61 -7.78
N ARG A 129 -9.91 -11.70 -8.54
CA ARG A 129 -11.36 -11.42 -8.59
C ARG A 129 -12.01 -11.17 -7.22
N PRO A 130 -11.46 -10.26 -6.37
CA PRO A 130 -12.20 -9.78 -5.23
C PRO A 130 -13.46 -9.03 -5.70
N GLU A 131 -14.44 -8.91 -4.82
CA GLU A 131 -15.62 -8.06 -5.04
C GLU A 131 -15.34 -6.61 -4.64
N ARG A 132 -14.40 -6.41 -3.70
CA ARG A 132 -14.06 -5.08 -3.16
C ARG A 132 -12.60 -5.01 -2.70
N LEU A 133 -11.95 -3.90 -3.06
CA LEU A 133 -10.75 -3.40 -2.39
C LEU A 133 -11.12 -2.21 -1.53
N TRP A 134 -10.51 -2.08 -0.36
CA TRP A 134 -10.69 -0.91 0.50
C TRP A 134 -9.38 -0.49 1.16
N LEU A 135 -9.36 0.75 1.65
CA LEU A 135 -8.29 1.33 2.45
C LEU A 135 -8.87 2.38 3.38
N HIS A 136 -8.10 2.78 4.37
CA HIS A 136 -8.34 3.99 5.13
C HIS A 136 -7.13 4.91 5.00
N THR A 137 -7.36 6.21 5.13
CA THR A 137 -6.31 7.22 5.16
C THR A 137 -6.70 8.31 6.14
N ASP A 138 -5.74 8.86 6.85
CA ASP A 138 -5.99 9.80 7.94
C ASP A 138 -5.23 11.14 7.77
N THR A 139 -5.32 11.99 8.79
CA THR A 139 -4.68 13.31 8.79
C THR A 139 -3.15 13.29 8.89
N TYR A 140 -2.54 12.16 9.25
CA TYR A 140 -1.09 11.96 9.25
C TYR A 140 -0.56 11.42 7.92
N ASP A 141 -1.42 10.87 7.07
CA ASP A 141 -1.02 10.46 5.75
C ASP A 141 -0.55 11.62 4.88
N HIS A 142 0.22 11.26 3.85
CA HIS A 142 0.72 12.22 2.88
C HIS A 142 -0.46 13.02 2.27
N PRO A 143 -0.40 14.37 2.16
CA PRO A 143 -1.52 15.19 1.69
C PRO A 143 -2.00 14.87 0.26
N ASN A 144 -1.16 14.17 -0.50
CA ASN A 144 -1.47 13.69 -1.86
C ASN A 144 -2.05 12.26 -1.90
N ALA A 145 -2.23 11.57 -0.77
CA ALA A 145 -2.72 10.19 -0.71
C ALA A 145 -4.13 10.08 -1.30
N GLN A 146 -5.10 10.82 -0.75
CA GLN A 146 -6.47 10.81 -1.27
C GLN A 146 -6.58 11.15 -2.77
N PRO A 147 -5.94 12.21 -3.31
CA PRO A 147 -5.92 12.46 -4.75
C PRO A 147 -5.33 11.31 -5.58
N VAL A 148 -4.33 10.58 -5.07
CA VAL A 148 -3.75 9.42 -5.75
C VAL A 148 -4.75 8.26 -5.77
N TYR A 149 -5.38 7.95 -4.64
CA TYR A 149 -6.39 6.88 -4.55
C TYR A 149 -7.61 7.16 -5.44
N ARG A 150 -8.12 8.39 -5.45
CA ARG A 150 -9.23 8.78 -6.33
C ARG A 150 -8.90 8.60 -7.81
N ARG A 151 -7.68 8.97 -8.23
CA ARG A 151 -7.21 8.76 -9.62
C ARG A 151 -7.03 7.29 -9.97
N ALA A 152 -6.68 6.45 -8.99
CA ALA A 152 -6.60 5.01 -9.19
C ALA A 152 -7.99 4.36 -9.31
N GLY A 153 -9.05 5.03 -8.86
CA GLY A 153 -10.45 4.59 -8.97
C GLY A 153 -11.14 4.36 -7.63
N PHE A 154 -10.49 4.63 -6.50
CA PHE A 154 -11.13 4.56 -5.19
C PHE A 154 -12.12 5.71 -4.97
N LYS A 155 -13.20 5.44 -4.24
CA LYS A 155 -14.21 6.42 -3.82
C LYS A 155 -14.32 6.39 -2.29
N ALA A 156 -14.40 7.57 -1.67
CA ALA A 156 -14.68 7.66 -0.25
C ALA A 156 -16.12 7.19 0.03
N TYR A 157 -16.31 6.35 1.05
CA TYR A 157 -17.62 5.84 1.45
C TYR A 157 -17.97 6.13 2.93
N ALA A 158 -16.98 6.45 3.76
CA ALA A 158 -17.19 6.86 5.14
C ALA A 158 -16.05 7.79 5.62
N GLU A 159 -16.38 8.65 6.59
CA GLU A 159 -15.43 9.48 7.32
C GLU A 159 -15.77 9.39 8.81
N GLN A 160 -14.77 9.22 9.66
CA GLN A 160 -14.96 9.05 11.10
C GLN A 160 -13.83 9.74 11.88
N MET A 161 -14.17 10.32 13.03
CA MET A 161 -13.19 10.74 14.02
C MET A 161 -12.79 9.53 14.86
N GLU A 162 -11.50 9.21 14.87
CA GLU A 162 -10.94 8.12 15.67
C GLU A 162 -9.92 8.65 16.67
N THR A 163 -10.01 8.17 17.91
CA THR A 163 -9.09 8.53 18.97
C THR A 163 -8.05 7.42 19.12
N LEU A 164 -6.80 7.70 18.77
CA LEU A 164 -5.69 6.77 18.98
C LEU A 164 -4.96 7.07 20.30
N PRO A 165 -4.57 6.03 21.05
CA PRO A 165 -3.67 6.17 22.19
C PRO A 165 -2.28 6.63 21.70
N ASP A 166 -1.62 7.50 22.47
CA ASP A 166 -0.28 8.03 22.15
C ASP A 166 0.77 6.90 22.08
#